data_AF-A0A7C5U7C0-F1
#
_entry.id   AF-A0A7C5U7C0-F1
#
_cell.length_a   1.000
_cell.length_b   1.000
_cell.length_c   1.000
_cell.angle_alpha   90.00
_cell.angle_beta   90.00
_cell.angle_gamma   90.00
#
_symmetry.space_group_name_H-M   'P 1'
#
loop_
_entity.id
_entity.type
_entity.pdbx_description
1 polymer ?
#
loop_
_entity_poly.entity_id
_entity_poly.type
_entity_poly.pdbx_seq_one_letter_code
_entity_poly.pdbx_strand_id
1 'polypeptide(L)'
;MDLIVEKYRISQDELIELLKEYYNGFSFDGIHKVYNPYAVVMFFAKQEFLPFWSLSGGSQFVYNYLKEKNVALDKVLGKELTEATFTRKEIENTEPVVFLTQAGYLTFSEAIRTEPLEGRVFKVGIPNIDVQTELDTLLLETQYGVQEDNLVDKVRALKNSIKEEKFEDMITVLNSILSELPYESKKEISYENICI
;
A
#
# COMPACT_ATOMS: atom_id res chain seq x y z
N MET A 1 22.05 14.98 -6.31
CA MET A 1 21.14 15.49 -5.26
C MET A 1 20.73 16.92 -5.59
N ASP A 2 21.66 17.84 -5.83
CA ASP A 2 21.37 19.26 -6.12
C ASP A 2 20.34 19.49 -7.23
N LEU A 3 20.46 18.78 -8.36
CA LEU A 3 19.51 18.85 -9.47
C LEU A 3 18.07 18.44 -9.07
N ILE A 4 17.95 17.47 -8.14
CA ILE A 4 16.66 16.96 -7.68
C ILE A 4 16.05 17.93 -6.66
N VAL A 5 16.86 18.45 -5.75
CA VAL A 5 16.51 19.51 -4.79
C VAL A 5 15.95 20.74 -5.54
N GLU A 6 16.62 21.15 -6.63
CA GLU A 6 16.15 22.25 -7.49
C GLU A 6 14.84 21.90 -8.21
N LYS A 7 14.73 20.70 -8.79
CA LYS A 7 13.51 20.22 -9.48
C LYS A 7 12.28 20.28 -8.55
N TYR A 8 12.42 19.79 -7.33
CA TYR A 8 11.32 19.72 -6.36
C TYR A 8 11.15 20.99 -5.52
N ARG A 9 12.11 21.93 -5.57
CA ARG A 9 12.12 23.17 -4.78
C ARG A 9 12.03 22.91 -3.27
N ILE A 10 12.75 21.90 -2.81
CA ILE A 10 12.83 21.48 -1.41
C ILE A 10 14.28 21.50 -0.95
N SER A 11 14.52 21.46 0.35
CA SER A 11 15.83 21.25 0.94
C SER A 11 16.33 19.81 0.77
N GLN A 12 17.63 19.60 1.00
CA GLN A 12 18.21 18.27 0.99
C GLN A 12 17.61 17.37 2.09
N ASP A 13 17.34 17.92 3.27
CA ASP A 13 16.75 17.17 4.38
C ASP A 13 15.32 16.73 4.06
N GLU A 14 14.50 17.62 3.48
CA GLU A 14 13.16 17.26 2.99
C GLU A 14 13.20 16.18 1.91
N LEU A 15 14.19 16.24 1.00
CA LEU A 15 14.36 15.19 -0.01
C LEU A 15 14.71 13.83 0.61
N ILE A 16 15.53 13.83 1.67
CA ILE A 16 15.91 12.60 2.38
C ILE A 16 14.70 12.02 3.13
N GLU A 17 13.89 12.84 3.78
CA GLU A 17 12.66 12.37 4.44
C GLU A 17 11.65 11.84 3.42
N LEU A 18 11.45 12.51 2.28
CA LEU A 18 10.58 11.97 1.21
C LEU A 18 11.10 10.64 0.66
N LEU A 19 12.41 10.51 0.43
CA LEU A 19 13.03 9.24 0.04
C LEU A 19 12.75 8.12 1.05
N LYS A 20 12.81 8.46 2.33
CA LYS A 20 12.55 7.53 3.44
C LYS A 20 11.07 7.12 3.45
N GLU A 21 10.14 8.06 3.34
CA GLU A 21 8.70 7.77 3.28
C GLU A 21 8.32 6.92 2.07
N TYR A 22 8.93 7.18 0.92
CA TYR A 22 8.60 6.45 -0.32
C TYR A 22 9.24 5.07 -0.39
N TYR A 23 10.50 4.92 0.02
CA TYR A 23 11.29 3.73 -0.33
C TYR A 23 11.95 3.02 0.87
N ASN A 24 11.89 3.56 2.10
CA ASN A 24 12.35 2.89 3.32
C ASN A 24 11.18 2.33 4.09
N GLY A 25 11.35 1.18 4.75
CA GLY A 25 10.34 0.69 5.68
C GLY A 25 10.34 -0.80 5.91
N PHE A 26 11.01 -1.56 5.04
CA PHE A 26 11.16 -3.00 5.20
C PHE A 26 11.97 -3.31 6.46
N SER A 27 11.51 -4.27 7.25
CA SER A 27 12.22 -4.75 8.41
C SER A 27 12.09 -6.26 8.54
N PHE A 28 13.17 -6.87 9.01
CA PHE A 28 13.26 -8.32 9.24
C PHE A 28 13.29 -8.66 10.73
N ASP A 29 13.33 -7.65 11.59
CA ASP A 29 13.37 -7.79 13.04
C ASP A 29 12.37 -6.87 13.76
N GLY A 30 11.55 -6.12 13.02
CA GLY A 30 10.58 -5.18 13.58
C GLY A 30 11.21 -3.93 14.23
N ILE A 31 12.53 -3.73 14.08
CA ILE A 31 13.29 -2.65 14.72
C ILE A 31 14.03 -1.83 13.68
N HIS A 32 14.85 -2.48 12.86
CA HIS A 32 15.68 -1.82 11.85
C HIS A 32 14.94 -1.80 10.52
N LYS A 33 14.90 -0.62 9.90
CA LYS A 33 14.25 -0.39 8.60
C LYS A 33 15.29 -0.21 7.50
N VAL A 34 15.04 -0.83 6.36
CA VAL A 34 15.90 -0.76 5.18
C VAL A 34 15.14 -0.26 3.96
N TYR A 35 15.89 0.38 3.06
CA TYR A 35 15.40 0.81 1.76
C TYR A 35 15.22 -0.37 0.82
N ASN A 36 14.24 -0.27 -0.08
CA ASN A 36 14.23 -1.07 -1.30
C ASN A 36 15.36 -0.59 -2.23
N PRO A 37 16.43 -1.38 -2.44
CA PRO A 37 17.58 -0.93 -3.23
C PRO A 37 17.21 -0.68 -4.71
N TYR A 38 16.28 -1.46 -5.26
CA TYR A 38 15.83 -1.28 -6.65
C TYR A 38 15.12 0.06 -6.82
N ALA A 39 14.15 0.37 -5.95
CA ALA A 39 13.38 1.60 -6.03
C ALA A 39 14.27 2.84 -5.85
N VAL A 40 15.26 2.79 -4.95
CA VAL A 40 16.23 3.88 -4.78
C VAL A 40 17.07 4.10 -6.04
N VAL A 41 17.57 3.04 -6.68
CA VAL A 41 18.32 3.15 -7.94
C VAL A 41 17.43 3.74 -9.04
N MET A 42 16.19 3.27 -9.15
CA MET A 42 15.23 3.76 -10.13
C MET A 42 14.86 5.23 -9.90
N PHE A 43 14.70 5.64 -8.64
CA PHE A 43 14.50 7.04 -8.27
C PHE A 43 15.66 7.91 -8.75
N PHE A 44 16.92 7.52 -8.52
CA PHE A 44 18.05 8.32 -8.99
C PHE A 44 18.20 8.34 -10.51
N ALA A 45 17.80 7.26 -11.18
CA ALA A 45 17.82 7.19 -12.64
C ALA A 45 16.72 8.05 -13.29
N LYS A 46 15.52 8.11 -12.68
CA LYS A 46 14.36 8.83 -13.22
C LYS A 46 14.19 10.25 -12.65
N GLN A 47 14.76 10.48 -11.47
CA GLN A 47 14.59 11.69 -10.66
C GLN A 47 13.11 11.97 -10.34
N GLU A 48 12.32 10.91 -10.15
CA GLU A 48 10.88 10.96 -9.90
C GLU A 48 10.46 9.92 -8.86
N PHE A 49 9.60 10.36 -7.94
CA PHE A 49 8.88 9.48 -7.03
C PHE A 49 7.79 8.73 -7.80
N LEU A 50 8.05 7.46 -8.09
CA LEU A 50 7.16 6.57 -8.83
C LEU A 50 7.02 5.22 -8.10
N PRO A 51 5.93 4.47 -8.36
CA PRO A 51 5.73 3.14 -7.82
C PRO A 51 6.66 2.15 -8.54
N PHE A 52 7.84 1.92 -7.98
CA PHE A 52 8.84 1.01 -8.54
C PHE A 52 8.72 -0.42 -7.99
N TRP A 53 7.93 -0.63 -6.93
CA TRP A 53 7.69 -1.94 -6.34
C TRP A 53 7.09 -2.92 -7.37
N SER A 54 6.11 -2.47 -8.15
CA SER A 54 5.47 -3.26 -9.22
C SER A 54 6.46 -3.76 -10.27
N LEU A 55 7.47 -2.95 -10.58
CA LEU A 55 8.51 -3.27 -11.56
C LEU A 55 9.57 -4.23 -11.02
N SER A 56 9.62 -4.45 -9.71
CA SER A 56 10.55 -5.41 -9.09
C SER A 56 10.11 -6.88 -9.28
N GLY A 57 8.88 -7.10 -9.74
CA GLY A 57 8.32 -8.41 -10.09
C GLY A 57 7.33 -8.94 -9.05
N GLY A 58 6.62 -10.03 -9.37
CA GLY A 58 5.74 -10.74 -8.44
C GLY A 58 4.29 -10.23 -8.31
N SER A 59 3.96 -9.05 -8.85
CA SER A 59 2.60 -8.48 -8.77
C SER A 59 1.50 -9.39 -9.33
N GLN A 60 1.78 -10.13 -10.42
CA GLN A 60 0.79 -11.05 -11.00
C GLN A 60 0.43 -12.20 -10.06
N PHE A 61 1.39 -12.68 -9.26
CA PHE A 61 1.15 -13.76 -8.31
C PHE A 61 0.29 -13.28 -7.14
N VAL A 62 0.57 -12.07 -6.64
CA VAL A 62 -0.23 -11.43 -5.58
C VAL A 62 -1.64 -11.09 -6.08
N TYR A 63 -1.77 -10.57 -7.31
CA TYR A 63 -3.05 -10.34 -7.97
C TYR A 63 -3.91 -11.61 -7.96
N ASN A 64 -3.35 -12.73 -8.45
CA ASN A 64 -4.07 -14.00 -8.54
C ASN A 64 -4.51 -14.50 -7.15
N TYR A 65 -3.63 -14.40 -6.15
CA TYR A 65 -3.94 -14.78 -4.77
C TYR A 65 -5.07 -13.92 -4.17
N LEU A 66 -4.98 -12.60 -4.30
CA LEU A 66 -5.99 -11.67 -3.78
C LEU A 66 -7.36 -11.92 -4.42
N LYS A 67 -7.37 -12.15 -5.74
CA LYS A 67 -8.58 -12.47 -6.51
C LYS A 67 -9.20 -13.80 -6.09
N GLU A 68 -8.39 -14.84 -5.85
CA GLU A 68 -8.89 -16.16 -5.44
C GLU A 68 -9.45 -16.14 -4.01
N LYS A 69 -8.76 -15.47 -3.08
CA LYS A 69 -9.09 -15.52 -1.65
C LYS A 69 -10.06 -14.42 -1.19
N ASN A 70 -10.40 -13.46 -2.05
CA ASN A 70 -11.24 -12.30 -1.72
C ASN A 70 -10.80 -11.61 -0.40
N VAL A 71 -9.51 -11.29 -0.32
CA VAL A 71 -8.85 -10.83 0.91
C VAL A 71 -9.29 -9.41 1.23
N ALA A 72 -9.84 -9.16 2.43
CA ALA A 72 -10.12 -7.82 2.93
C ALA A 72 -8.95 -7.29 3.80
N LEU A 73 -8.43 -6.10 3.50
CA LEU A 73 -7.21 -5.54 4.16
C LEU A 73 -7.40 -5.25 5.64
N ASP A 74 -8.58 -4.83 6.04
CA ASP A 74 -8.99 -4.61 7.44
C ASP A 74 -8.77 -5.86 8.30
N LYS A 75 -8.86 -7.05 7.69
CA LYS A 75 -8.63 -8.34 8.34
C LYS A 75 -7.18 -8.80 8.30
N VAL A 76 -6.27 -8.00 7.74
CA VAL A 76 -4.86 -8.36 7.52
C VAL A 76 -3.91 -7.40 8.21
N LEU A 77 -4.15 -6.10 8.11
CA LEU A 77 -3.25 -5.07 8.65
C LEU A 77 -3.23 -5.09 10.19
N GLY A 78 -2.05 -4.87 10.77
CA GLY A 78 -1.88 -4.77 12.21
C GLY A 78 -1.96 -6.10 12.97
N LYS A 79 -2.08 -7.24 12.27
CA LYS A 79 -2.00 -8.56 12.87
C LYS A 79 -0.63 -8.85 13.47
N GLU A 80 -0.63 -9.69 14.49
CA GLU A 80 0.58 -10.18 15.14
C GLU A 80 0.97 -11.54 14.56
N LEU A 81 2.23 -11.67 14.16
CA LEU A 81 2.81 -12.91 13.66
C LEU A 81 3.94 -13.36 14.59
N THR A 82 4.07 -14.67 14.73
CA THR A 82 5.23 -15.27 15.40
C THR A 82 6.21 -15.77 14.36
N GLU A 83 7.49 -15.93 14.70
CA GLU A 83 8.45 -16.54 13.76
C GLU A 83 8.06 -17.95 13.33
N ALA A 84 7.42 -18.69 14.23
CA ALA A 84 6.88 -20.01 13.94
C ALA A 84 5.79 -19.99 12.85
N THR A 85 5.15 -18.84 12.62
CA THR A 85 4.11 -18.69 11.59
C THR A 85 4.67 -18.89 10.18
N PHE A 86 5.95 -18.60 9.97
CA PHE A 86 6.62 -18.75 8.66
C PHE A 86 7.19 -20.16 8.42
N THR A 87 7.08 -21.07 9.40
CA THR A 87 7.60 -22.43 9.26
C THR A 87 6.52 -23.37 8.70
N ARG A 88 6.84 -24.06 7.60
CA ARG A 88 6.18 -25.29 7.07
C ARG A 88 4.93 -25.21 6.18
N LYS A 89 4.49 -24.05 5.68
CA LYS A 89 3.38 -24.01 4.70
C LYS A 89 3.84 -23.58 3.32
N GLU A 90 3.36 -24.27 2.28
CA GLU A 90 3.42 -23.76 0.91
C GLU A 90 2.75 -22.38 0.87
N ILE A 91 3.44 -21.40 0.28
CA ILE A 91 3.10 -19.98 0.34
C ILE A 91 1.64 -19.75 -0.09
N GLU A 92 1.19 -20.43 -1.15
CA GLU A 92 -0.15 -20.34 -1.75
C GLU A 92 -1.30 -20.79 -0.82
N ASN A 93 -1.01 -21.63 0.18
CA ASN A 93 -1.98 -22.16 1.13
C ASN A 93 -1.93 -21.47 2.51
N THR A 94 -1.14 -20.39 2.62
CA THR A 94 -1.05 -19.61 3.85
C THR A 94 -2.18 -18.61 3.98
N GLU A 95 -2.43 -18.14 5.20
CA GLU A 95 -3.37 -17.05 5.44
C GLU A 95 -2.87 -15.75 4.78
N PRO A 96 -3.76 -14.84 4.36
CA PRO A 96 -3.37 -13.66 3.60
C PRO A 96 -2.29 -12.80 4.24
N VAL A 97 -2.31 -12.67 5.57
CA VAL A 97 -1.28 -11.94 6.33
C VAL A 97 0.12 -12.55 6.17
N VAL A 98 0.22 -13.88 6.17
CA VAL A 98 1.48 -14.59 6.04
C VAL A 98 1.97 -14.50 4.59
N PHE A 99 1.06 -14.75 3.64
CA PHE A 99 1.33 -14.64 2.21
C PHE A 99 1.88 -13.27 1.84
N LEU A 100 1.17 -12.20 2.21
CA LEU A 100 1.56 -10.83 1.87
C LEU A 100 2.86 -10.41 2.57
N THR A 101 3.14 -10.93 3.77
CA THR A 101 4.43 -10.70 4.44
C THR A 101 5.58 -11.41 3.71
N GLN A 102 5.38 -12.65 3.27
CA GLN A 102 6.39 -13.39 2.49
C GLN A 102 6.61 -12.80 1.10
N ALA A 103 5.55 -12.26 0.48
CA ALA A 103 5.60 -11.58 -0.82
C ALA A 103 6.15 -10.15 -0.74
N GLY A 104 6.43 -9.62 0.46
CA GLY A 104 6.99 -8.27 0.66
C GLY A 104 5.96 -7.13 0.58
N TYR A 105 4.68 -7.43 0.51
CA TYR A 105 3.60 -6.43 0.59
C TYR A 105 3.29 -6.01 2.03
N LEU A 106 3.68 -6.85 2.99
CA LEU A 106 3.74 -6.52 4.41
C LEU A 106 5.16 -6.79 4.92
N THR A 107 5.50 -6.15 6.03
CA THR A 107 6.77 -6.30 6.73
C THR A 107 6.54 -6.30 8.24
N PHE A 108 7.55 -6.68 9.02
CA PHE A 108 7.50 -6.54 10.48
C PHE A 108 7.58 -5.05 10.83
N SER A 109 6.45 -4.43 11.11
CA SER A 109 6.40 -2.99 11.39
C SER A 109 6.90 -2.66 12.80
N GLU A 110 6.75 -3.60 13.75
CA GLU A 110 7.11 -3.45 15.14
C GLU A 110 7.42 -4.80 15.79
N ALA A 111 8.50 -4.87 16.56
CA ALA A 111 8.78 -5.99 17.46
C ALA A 111 8.03 -5.81 18.78
N ILE A 112 7.05 -6.66 19.04
CA ILE A 112 6.22 -6.60 20.26
C ILE A 112 6.93 -7.35 21.41
N ARG A 113 7.49 -8.53 21.10
CA ARG A 113 8.23 -9.37 22.05
C ARG A 113 9.44 -9.97 21.36
N THR A 114 10.59 -9.85 22.01
CA THR A 114 11.89 -10.32 21.46
C THR A 114 12.57 -11.36 22.35
N GLU A 115 11.91 -11.80 23.43
CA GLU A 115 12.50 -12.70 24.42
C GLU A 115 12.80 -14.09 23.82
N PRO A 116 14.05 -14.60 23.90
CA PRO A 116 14.45 -15.85 23.25
C PRO A 116 13.67 -17.09 23.71
N LEU A 117 13.19 -17.09 24.96
CA LEU A 117 12.50 -18.23 25.56
C LEU A 117 10.98 -18.23 25.30
N GLU A 118 10.42 -17.10 24.89
CA GLU A 118 8.97 -16.93 24.78
C GLU A 118 8.46 -16.69 23.35
N GLY A 119 9.36 -16.81 22.37
CA GLY A 119 9.11 -16.63 20.94
C GLY A 119 9.01 -15.16 20.53
N ARG A 120 9.59 -14.83 19.37
CA ARG A 120 9.52 -13.48 18.81
C ARG A 120 8.15 -13.23 18.17
N VAL A 121 7.55 -12.09 18.53
CA VAL A 121 6.23 -11.64 18.05
C VAL A 121 6.38 -10.29 17.39
N PHE A 122 5.85 -10.17 16.18
CA PHE A 122 5.92 -8.97 15.37
C PHE A 122 4.53 -8.51 14.96
N LYS A 123 4.30 -7.21 15.01
CA LYS A 123 3.20 -6.58 14.28
C LYS A 123 3.58 -6.48 12.81
N VAL A 124 2.62 -6.69 11.92
CA VAL A 124 2.84 -6.44 10.48
C VAL A 124 2.20 -5.15 10.01
N GLY A 125 2.80 -4.56 8.97
CA GLY A 125 2.28 -3.38 8.30
C GLY A 125 2.87 -3.21 6.90
N ILE A 126 2.34 -2.25 6.16
CA ILE A 126 2.86 -1.88 4.83
C ILE A 126 4.15 -1.08 5.05
N PRO A 127 5.25 -1.40 4.36
CA PRO A 127 6.55 -0.78 4.62
C PRO A 127 6.59 0.71 4.28
N ASN A 128 6.05 1.11 3.12
CA ASN A 128 6.21 2.45 2.57
C ASN A 128 5.15 2.78 1.52
N ILE A 129 5.18 4.01 1.00
CA ILE A 129 4.21 4.52 0.01
C ILE A 129 4.29 3.75 -1.32
N ASP A 130 5.49 3.35 -1.76
CA ASP A 130 5.70 2.60 -3.01
C ASP A 130 4.92 1.27 -2.99
N VAL A 131 5.08 0.48 -1.91
CA VAL A 131 4.36 -0.78 -1.72
C VAL A 131 2.87 -0.55 -1.48
N GLN A 132 2.50 0.49 -0.72
CA GLN A 132 1.09 0.83 -0.49
C GLN A 132 0.36 1.10 -1.80
N THR A 133 0.97 1.91 -2.67
CA THR A 133 0.40 2.30 -3.97
C THR A 133 0.11 1.07 -4.81
N GLU A 134 1.06 0.13 -4.90
CA GLU A 134 0.84 -1.12 -5.65
C GLU A 134 -0.25 -1.99 -5.02
N LEU A 135 -0.24 -2.14 -3.69
CA LEU A 135 -1.25 -2.96 -3.00
C LEU A 135 -2.67 -2.41 -3.21
N ASP A 136 -2.83 -1.09 -3.10
CA ASP A 136 -4.10 -0.41 -3.32
C ASP A 136 -4.61 -0.64 -4.76
N THR A 137 -3.73 -0.51 -5.77
CA THR A 137 -4.06 -0.81 -7.17
C THR A 137 -4.53 -2.24 -7.34
N LEU A 138 -3.80 -3.23 -6.81
CA LEU A 138 -4.19 -4.64 -6.92
C LEU A 138 -5.54 -4.93 -6.25
N LEU A 139 -5.86 -4.27 -5.13
CA LEU A 139 -7.13 -4.46 -4.43
C LEU A 139 -8.30 -3.82 -5.16
N LEU A 140 -8.09 -2.62 -5.71
CA LEU A 140 -9.09 -1.94 -6.55
C LEU A 140 -9.49 -2.82 -7.75
N GLU A 141 -8.51 -3.42 -8.40
CA GLU A 141 -8.76 -4.31 -9.53
C GLU A 141 -9.42 -5.63 -9.12
N THR A 142 -8.94 -6.26 -8.04
CA THR A 142 -9.40 -7.61 -7.66
C THR A 142 -10.73 -7.63 -6.92
N GLN A 143 -11.01 -6.64 -6.07
CA GLN A 143 -12.24 -6.59 -5.27
C GLN A 143 -13.35 -5.78 -5.93
N TYR A 144 -13.00 -4.66 -6.56
CA TYR A 144 -13.98 -3.69 -7.06
C TYR A 144 -14.13 -3.74 -8.59
N GLY A 145 -13.27 -4.48 -9.29
CA GLY A 145 -13.28 -4.59 -10.74
C GLY A 145 -13.01 -3.24 -11.45
N VAL A 146 -12.42 -2.28 -10.72
CA VAL A 146 -12.16 -0.95 -11.25
C VAL A 146 -10.86 -1.01 -12.06
N GLN A 147 -10.96 -0.67 -13.34
CA GLN A 147 -9.80 -0.55 -14.22
C GLN A 147 -9.20 0.86 -14.12
N GLU A 148 -7.87 0.93 -14.11
CA GLU A 148 -7.08 2.16 -13.88
C GLU A 148 -7.45 3.30 -14.86
N ASP A 149 -7.78 2.97 -16.11
CA ASP A 149 -8.10 3.94 -17.17
C ASP A 149 -9.27 4.87 -16.83
N ASN A 150 -10.27 4.39 -16.07
CA ASN A 150 -11.42 5.22 -15.66
C ASN A 150 -11.16 6.05 -14.39
N LEU A 151 -10.17 5.66 -13.58
CA LEU A 151 -9.86 6.33 -12.30
C LEU A 151 -9.02 7.59 -12.51
N VAL A 152 -8.07 7.58 -13.44
CA VAL A 152 -7.13 8.70 -13.66
C VAL A 152 -7.87 10.00 -13.96
N ASP A 153 -8.87 9.96 -14.84
CA ASP A 153 -9.63 11.14 -15.22
C ASP A 153 -10.52 11.64 -14.07
N LYS A 154 -11.06 10.74 -13.25
CA LYS A 154 -11.87 11.10 -12.07
C LYS A 154 -11.02 11.68 -10.95
N VAL A 155 -9.84 11.10 -10.67
CA VAL A 155 -8.90 11.64 -9.70
C VAL A 155 -8.40 13.03 -10.14
N ARG A 156 -8.13 13.22 -11.43
CA ARG A 156 -7.76 14.53 -11.98
C ARG A 156 -8.91 15.53 -11.82
N ALA A 157 -10.14 15.15 -12.16
CA ALA A 157 -11.31 15.99 -11.98
C ALA A 157 -11.53 16.38 -10.51
N LEU A 158 -11.36 15.44 -9.58
CA LEU A 158 -11.47 15.68 -8.14
C LEU A 158 -10.37 16.63 -7.62
N LYS A 159 -9.11 16.43 -8.04
CA LYS A 159 -8.01 17.34 -7.67
C LYS A 159 -8.27 18.76 -8.19
N ASN A 160 -8.76 18.89 -9.42
CA ASN A 160 -9.09 20.19 -10.00
C ASN A 160 -10.26 20.85 -9.27
N SER A 161 -11.32 20.10 -8.93
CA SER A 161 -12.46 20.66 -8.20
C SER A 161 -12.07 21.16 -6.80
N ILE A 162 -11.16 20.45 -6.12
CA ILE A 162 -10.62 20.91 -4.83
C ILE A 162 -9.79 22.18 -5.00
N LYS A 163 -8.89 22.20 -5.99
CA LYS A 163 -8.00 23.34 -6.26
C LYS A 163 -8.76 24.61 -6.65
N GLU A 164 -9.89 24.45 -7.33
CA GLU A 164 -10.76 25.54 -7.80
C GLU A 164 -11.91 25.85 -6.84
N GLU A 165 -11.96 25.22 -5.66
CA GLU A 165 -13.01 25.37 -4.64
C GLU A 165 -14.44 25.10 -5.17
N LYS A 166 -14.57 24.21 -6.16
CA LYS A 166 -15.84 23.81 -6.79
C LYS A 166 -16.43 22.60 -6.09
N PHE A 167 -17.12 22.83 -4.97
CA PHE A 167 -17.67 21.77 -4.13
C PHE A 167 -18.74 20.91 -4.84
N GLU A 168 -19.58 21.47 -5.71
CA GLU A 168 -20.60 20.71 -6.44
C GLU A 168 -19.97 19.74 -7.46
N ASP A 169 -18.92 20.18 -8.15
CA ASP A 169 -18.14 19.34 -9.07
C ASP A 169 -17.44 18.22 -8.29
N MET A 170 -16.89 18.53 -7.11
CA MET A 170 -16.29 17.54 -6.20
C MET A 170 -17.30 16.45 -5.81
N ILE A 171 -18.50 16.83 -5.37
CA ILE A 171 -19.58 15.89 -5.00
C ILE A 171 -20.00 15.05 -6.21
N THR A 172 -20.07 15.65 -7.40
CA THR A 172 -20.44 14.95 -8.64
C THR A 172 -19.41 13.87 -8.99
N VAL A 173 -18.12 14.21 -8.91
CA VAL A 173 -17.03 13.25 -9.17
C VAL A 173 -17.04 12.13 -8.11
N LEU A 174 -17.22 12.46 -6.84
CA LEU A 174 -17.32 11.47 -5.76
C LEU A 174 -18.50 10.51 -5.97
N ASN A 175 -19.68 11.03 -6.30
CA ASN A 175 -20.86 10.20 -6.59
C ASN A 175 -20.64 9.29 -7.79
N SER A 176 -19.93 9.77 -8.82
CA SER A 176 -19.56 8.95 -9.98
C SER A 176 -18.64 7.79 -9.58
N ILE A 177 -17.62 8.04 -8.75
CA ILE A 177 -16.72 6.99 -8.24
C ILE A 177 -17.52 5.98 -7.40
N LEU A 178 -18.31 6.45 -6.44
CA LEU A 178 -19.12 5.59 -5.57
C LEU A 178 -20.12 4.76 -6.38
N SER A 179 -20.67 5.29 -7.47
CA SER A 179 -21.62 4.58 -8.32
C SER A 179 -21.02 3.36 -9.03
N GLU A 180 -19.71 3.33 -9.24
CA GLU A 180 -19.00 2.23 -9.90
C GLU A 180 -18.64 1.10 -8.94
N LEU A 181 -18.69 1.35 -7.62
CA LEU A 181 -18.46 0.31 -6.63
C LEU A 181 -19.55 -0.78 -6.71
N PRO A 182 -19.19 -2.07 -6.51
CA PRO A 182 -20.14 -3.16 -6.38
C PRO A 182 -21.19 -2.86 -5.30
N TYR A 183 -22.39 -3.40 -5.48
CA TYR A 183 -23.52 -3.16 -4.58
C TYR A 183 -23.25 -3.59 -3.13
N GLU A 184 -22.45 -4.64 -2.93
CA GLU A 184 -22.08 -5.11 -1.59
C GLU A 184 -21.20 -4.10 -0.85
N SER A 185 -20.24 -3.47 -1.53
CA SER A 185 -19.38 -2.42 -0.96
C SER A 185 -20.18 -1.16 -0.59
N LYS A 186 -21.23 -0.83 -1.35
CA LYS A 186 -22.13 0.29 -1.03
C LYS A 186 -22.93 0.08 0.25
N LYS A 187 -23.25 -1.19 0.60
CA LYS A 187 -23.93 -1.50 1.85
C LYS A 187 -23.05 -1.20 3.06
N GLU A 188 -21.79 -1.61 3.06
CA GLU A 188 -20.86 -1.36 4.17
C GLU A 188 -20.69 0.14 4.46
N ILE A 189 -20.54 0.97 3.42
CA ILE A 189 -20.44 2.44 3.54
C ILE A 189 -21.74 3.06 4.10
N SER A 190 -22.90 2.43 3.88
CA SER A 190 -24.18 2.91 4.39
C SER A 190 -24.41 2.62 5.88
N TYR A 191 -23.76 1.59 6.43
CA TYR A 191 -23.91 1.21 7.85
C TYR A 191 -23.00 2.00 8.80
N GLU A 192 -21.90 2.58 8.30
CA GLU A 192 -21.07 3.50 9.10
C GLU A 192 -21.64 4.92 9.16
N ASN A 193 -22.65 5.24 8.36
CA ASN A 193 -23.31 6.55 8.31
C ASN A 193 -24.80 6.47 8.67
N ILE A 194 -25.11 6.00 9.89
CA ILE A 194 -26.40 6.28 10.53
C ILE A 194 -26.13 7.05 11.85
N CYS A 195 -26.21 8.38 11.71
CA CYS A 195 -26.50 9.44 12.71
C CYS A 195 -25.47 9.62 13.86
N ILE A 196 -24.71 10.71 14.01
CA ILE A 196 -25.02 12.18 13.98
C ILE A 196 -26.36 12.53 14.63
#